data_AF-A0A0R3T513-F1
#
_entry.id   AF-A0A0R3T513-F1
#
_cell.length_a   1.000
_cell.length_b   1.000
_cell.length_c   1.000
_cell.angle_alpha   90.00
_cell.angle_beta   90.00
_cell.angle_gamma   90.00
#
_symmetry.space_group_name_H-M   'P 1'
#
loop_
_entity.id
_entity.type
_entity.pdbx_description
1 polymer ?
#
loop_
_entity_poly.entity_id
_entity_poly.type
_entity_poly.pdbx_seq_one_letter_code
_entity_poly.pdbx_strand_id
1 'polypeptide(L)'
;MAFSEKWQQLMNSVSLGINRATQMGDEMFGNAPKTAYDKETTTGFAYADLLNKICSELKLQLESMFTPNPIRRAAKLFTTELNLNVPGDQPPLEKLASILNDCYVEMGNTDFSETFVEFAPSLLELGKSEQQMKVEIKDGLLAIINDFLTGYWPDLQASNAINMSARERQKLDLLRLDYDWSRNGKRNRDAEKAEKAKENFERQIYVVQVLLKQCEVTRDKLAAGLLEMAKAQDRHYERCEEIVQGLAVKASEEEYVK
;
A
#
# COMPACT_ATOMS: atom_id res chain seq x y z
N MET A 1 -31.15 -22.22 -18.23
CA MET A 1 -31.88 -21.64 -17.08
C MET A 1 -33.18 -21.05 -17.59
N ALA A 2 -34.30 -21.63 -17.16
CA ALA A 2 -35.64 -21.19 -17.57
C ALA A 2 -35.99 -19.84 -16.92
N PHE A 3 -36.78 -19.02 -17.60
CA PHE A 3 -37.22 -17.69 -17.10
C PHE A 3 -37.82 -17.75 -15.70
N SER A 4 -38.57 -18.82 -15.38
CA SER A 4 -39.13 -19.09 -14.05
C SER A 4 -38.07 -19.20 -12.95
N GLU A 5 -36.95 -19.87 -13.20
CA GLU A 5 -35.85 -20.03 -12.23
C GLU A 5 -35.19 -18.68 -11.91
N LYS A 6 -35.05 -17.81 -12.92
CA LYS A 6 -34.52 -16.45 -12.74
C LYS A 6 -35.47 -15.58 -11.91
N TRP A 7 -36.78 -15.67 -12.13
CA TRP A 7 -37.77 -14.96 -11.31
C TRP A 7 -37.78 -15.46 -9.86
N GLN A 8 -37.68 -16.77 -9.65
CA GLN A 8 -37.58 -17.33 -8.31
C GLN A 8 -36.31 -16.88 -7.58
N GLN A 9 -35.16 -16.86 -8.26
CA GLN A 9 -33.91 -16.32 -7.70
C GLN A 9 -34.04 -14.83 -7.34
N LEU A 10 -34.65 -14.03 -8.21
CA LEU A 10 -34.91 -12.62 -7.94
C LEU A 10 -35.80 -12.43 -6.71
N MET A 11 -36.92 -13.14 -6.63
CA MET A 11 -37.83 -13.06 -5.48
C MET A 11 -37.16 -13.50 -4.18
N ASN A 12 -36.37 -14.58 -4.21
CA ASN A 12 -35.61 -15.03 -3.04
C ASN A 12 -34.58 -13.99 -2.60
N SER A 13 -33.87 -13.36 -3.54
CA SER A 13 -32.89 -12.30 -3.24
C SER A 13 -33.53 -11.05 -2.63
N VAL A 14 -34.71 -10.66 -3.12
CA VAL A 14 -35.49 -9.52 -2.59
C VAL A 14 -35.99 -9.83 -1.18
N SER A 15 -36.47 -11.05 -0.94
CA SER A 15 -36.91 -11.49 0.40
C SER A 15 -35.77 -11.48 1.42
N LEU A 16 -34.57 -11.94 1.04
CA LEU A 16 -33.37 -11.89 1.87
C LEU A 16 -32.96 -10.44 2.18
N GLY A 17 -33.04 -9.54 1.20
CA GLY A 17 -32.77 -8.12 1.39
C GLY A 17 -33.70 -7.47 2.41
N ILE A 18 -35.01 -7.76 2.33
CA ILE A 18 -36.02 -7.26 3.29
C ILE A 18 -35.75 -7.82 4.70
N ASN A 19 -35.43 -9.12 4.81
CA ASN A 19 -35.13 -9.75 6.10
C ASN A 19 -33.92 -9.11 6.79
N ARG A 20 -32.84 -8.88 6.04
CA ARG A 20 -31.63 -8.20 6.54
C ARG A 20 -31.92 -6.77 6.98
N ALA A 21 -32.67 -6.00 6.19
CA ALA A 21 -33.05 -4.63 6.54
C ALA A 21 -33.92 -4.59 7.82
N THR A 22 -34.82 -5.57 7.97
CA THR A 22 -35.66 -5.70 9.17
C THR A 22 -34.82 -6.02 10.41
N GLN A 23 -33.89 -6.97 10.29
CA GLN A 23 -32.97 -7.33 11.37
C GLN A 23 -32.05 -6.16 11.76
N MET A 24 -31.50 -5.43 10.78
CA MET A 24 -30.70 -4.21 11.02
C MET A 24 -31.50 -3.15 11.79
N GLY A 25 -32.76 -2.92 11.40
CA GLY A 25 -33.64 -1.99 12.11
C GLY A 25 -33.86 -2.42 13.57
N ASP A 26 -34.16 -3.69 13.79
CA ASP A 26 -34.41 -4.20 15.15
C ASP A 26 -33.17 -4.13 16.05
N GLU A 27 -31.97 -4.32 15.51
CA GLU A 27 -30.72 -4.12 16.24
C GLU A 27 -30.49 -2.64 16.60
N MET A 28 -30.76 -1.72 15.69
CA MET A 28 -30.61 -0.28 15.93
C MET A 28 -31.55 0.23 17.03
N PHE A 29 -32.75 -0.34 17.16
CA PHE A 29 -33.72 0.02 18.20
C PHE A 29 -33.57 -0.82 19.50
N GLY A 30 -32.56 -1.70 19.59
CA GLY A 30 -32.33 -2.53 20.79
C GLY A 30 -33.36 -3.64 21.00
N ASN A 31 -34.18 -3.94 19.98
CA ASN A 31 -35.27 -4.90 20.04
C ASN A 31 -34.82 -6.35 19.73
N ALA A 32 -33.60 -6.54 19.20
CA ALA A 32 -33.03 -7.84 18.88
C ALA A 32 -31.58 -7.97 19.35
N PRO A 33 -31.17 -9.15 19.89
CA PRO A 33 -29.78 -9.40 20.26
C PRO A 33 -28.93 -9.56 19.00
N LYS A 34 -27.75 -8.92 19.01
CA LYS A 34 -26.74 -9.02 17.96
C LYS A 34 -25.78 -10.17 18.28
N THR A 35 -25.47 -11.04 17.32
CA THR A 35 -24.35 -11.97 17.50
C THR A 35 -23.06 -11.18 17.61
N ALA A 36 -22.43 -11.22 18.79
CA ALA A 36 -21.14 -10.58 19.02
C ALA A 36 -20.03 -11.45 18.41
N TYR A 37 -19.09 -10.82 17.72
CA TYR A 37 -17.83 -11.47 17.39
C TYR A 37 -17.04 -11.70 18.68
N ASP A 38 -16.22 -12.74 18.67
CA ASP A 38 -15.24 -12.95 19.72
C ASP A 38 -14.23 -11.77 19.79
N LYS A 39 -13.57 -11.66 20.94
CA LYS A 39 -12.67 -10.53 21.22
C LYS A 39 -11.49 -10.49 20.24
N GLU A 40 -10.97 -11.65 19.82
CA GLU A 40 -9.84 -11.75 18.89
C GLU A 40 -10.22 -11.20 17.51
N THR A 41 -11.35 -11.65 16.94
CA THR A 41 -11.85 -11.14 15.65
C THR A 41 -12.14 -9.64 15.70
N THR A 42 -12.76 -9.14 16.78
CA THR A 42 -13.06 -7.71 16.93
C THR A 42 -11.78 -6.86 16.99
N THR A 43 -10.78 -7.34 17.73
CA THR A 43 -9.48 -6.68 17.84
C THR A 43 -8.73 -6.72 16.50
N GLY A 44 -8.81 -7.86 15.80
CA GLY A 44 -8.22 -8.04 14.47
C GLY A 44 -8.79 -7.07 13.44
N PHE A 45 -10.11 -6.82 13.43
CA PHE A 45 -10.69 -5.82 12.54
C PHE A 45 -10.16 -4.41 12.80
N ALA A 46 -10.14 -3.98 14.07
CA ALA A 46 -9.60 -2.67 14.43
C ALA A 46 -8.12 -2.55 14.04
N TYR A 47 -7.37 -3.63 14.22
CA TYR A 47 -5.98 -3.71 13.81
C TYR A 47 -5.80 -3.60 12.28
N ALA A 48 -6.60 -4.32 11.50
CA ALA A 48 -6.56 -4.29 10.04
C ALA A 48 -6.89 -2.88 9.50
N ASP A 49 -7.92 -2.22 10.05
CA ASP A 49 -8.30 -0.84 9.70
C ASP A 49 -7.15 0.15 10.00
N LEU A 50 -6.48 -0.01 11.15
CA LEU A 50 -5.31 0.79 11.51
C LEU A 50 -4.13 0.52 10.56
N LEU A 51 -3.87 -0.74 10.24
CA LEU A 51 -2.78 -1.15 9.35
C LEU A 51 -2.94 -0.53 7.95
N ASN A 52 -4.16 -0.53 7.41
CA ASN A 52 -4.47 0.13 6.14
C ASN A 52 -4.20 1.63 6.16
N LYS A 53 -4.61 2.31 7.23
CA LYS A 53 -4.32 3.73 7.41
C LYS A 53 -2.81 3.99 7.39
N ILE A 54 -2.05 3.23 8.18
CA ILE A 54 -0.59 3.35 8.27
C ILE A 54 0.06 3.09 6.91
N CYS A 55 -0.30 2.00 6.23
CA CYS A 55 0.24 1.65 4.91
C CYS A 55 -0.04 2.76 3.87
N SER A 56 -1.26 3.30 3.87
CA SER A 56 -1.65 4.38 2.95
C SER A 56 -0.84 5.66 3.19
N GLU A 57 -0.68 6.05 4.45
CA GLU A 57 0.11 7.23 4.83
C GLU A 57 1.61 7.03 4.53
N LEU A 58 2.17 5.86 4.86
CA LEU A 58 3.58 5.54 4.58
C LEU A 58 3.88 5.53 3.09
N LYS A 59 2.99 4.95 2.26
CA LYS A 59 3.13 4.96 0.80
C LYS A 59 3.28 6.39 0.28
N LEU A 60 2.37 7.28 0.68
CA LEU A 60 2.38 8.68 0.25
C LEU A 60 3.69 9.38 0.64
N GLN A 61 4.20 9.14 1.85
CA GLN A 61 5.45 9.74 2.32
C GLN A 61 6.68 9.17 1.60
N LEU A 62 6.74 7.86 1.37
CA LEU A 62 7.83 7.22 0.62
C LEU A 62 7.88 7.72 -0.83
N GLU A 63 6.73 7.81 -1.50
CA GLU A 63 6.65 8.38 -2.85
C GLU A 63 7.08 9.85 -2.88
N SER A 64 6.79 10.60 -1.80
CA SER A 64 7.24 11.97 -1.64
C SER A 64 8.74 12.10 -1.41
N MET A 65 9.33 11.18 -0.64
CA MET A 65 10.77 11.10 -0.45
C MET A 65 11.50 10.84 -1.77
N PHE A 66 10.97 9.95 -2.62
CA PHE A 66 11.57 9.65 -3.91
C PHE A 66 11.36 10.72 -4.97
N THR A 67 10.19 11.36 -4.95
CA THR A 67 9.79 12.41 -5.88
C THR A 67 9.09 13.55 -5.15
N PRO A 68 9.86 14.52 -4.63
CA PRO A 68 9.31 15.63 -3.86
C PRO A 68 8.33 16.47 -4.67
N ASN A 69 8.59 16.66 -5.97
CA ASN A 69 7.73 17.45 -6.85
C ASN A 69 6.42 16.69 -7.17
N PRO A 70 5.24 17.22 -6.79
CA PRO A 70 3.96 16.55 -6.99
C PRO A 70 3.55 16.42 -8.47
N ILE A 71 3.89 17.40 -9.32
CA ILE A 71 3.61 17.35 -10.76
C ILE A 71 4.42 16.22 -11.40
N ARG A 72 5.71 16.11 -11.03
CA ARG A 72 6.58 15.04 -11.52
C ARG A 72 6.13 13.67 -11.01
N ARG A 73 5.63 13.60 -9.77
CA ARG A 73 5.05 12.37 -9.21
C ARG A 73 3.81 11.91 -9.99
N ALA A 74 2.86 12.81 -10.24
CA ALA A 74 1.68 12.51 -11.04
C ALA A 74 2.08 12.08 -12.47
N ALA A 75 3.01 12.78 -13.11
CA ALA A 75 3.51 12.42 -14.43
C ALA A 75 4.15 11.01 -14.44
N LYS A 76 4.88 10.62 -13.39
CA LYS A 76 5.44 9.26 -13.26
C LYS A 76 4.38 8.18 -13.16
N LEU A 77 3.28 8.44 -12.43
CA LEU A 77 2.17 7.48 -12.36
C LEU A 77 1.56 7.25 -13.75
N PHE A 78 1.22 8.33 -14.47
CA PHE A 78 0.65 8.23 -15.82
C PHE A 78 1.59 7.58 -16.84
N THR A 79 2.89 7.88 -16.79
CA THR A 79 3.86 7.31 -17.73
C THR A 79 4.14 5.83 -17.45
N THR A 80 4.16 5.42 -16.17
CA THR A 80 4.26 4.01 -15.78
C THR A 80 3.06 3.22 -16.28
N GLU A 81 1.84 3.75 -16.16
CA GLU A 81 0.63 3.10 -16.68
C GLU A 81 0.62 2.98 -18.21
N LEU A 82 1.23 3.93 -18.91
CA LEU A 82 1.30 3.95 -20.37
C LEU A 82 2.53 3.22 -20.95
N ASN A 83 3.39 2.62 -20.11
CA ASN A 83 4.70 2.06 -20.50
C ASN A 83 5.56 3.02 -21.32
N LEU A 84 5.41 4.33 -21.09
CA LEU A 84 6.17 5.35 -21.79
C LEU A 84 7.48 5.59 -21.03
N ASN A 85 8.60 5.57 -21.75
CA ASN A 85 9.89 5.90 -21.18
C ASN A 85 9.89 7.38 -20.75
N VAL A 86 10.19 7.68 -19.49
CA VAL A 86 10.13 9.04 -18.95
C VAL A 86 11.36 9.83 -19.40
N PRO A 87 11.23 10.86 -20.25
CA PRO A 87 12.36 11.72 -20.58
C PRO A 87 12.76 12.51 -19.32
N GLY A 88 14.03 12.43 -18.93
CA GLY A 88 14.54 13.20 -17.79
C GLY A 88 14.31 12.56 -16.42
N ASP A 89 14.27 11.23 -16.30
CA ASP A 89 14.35 10.56 -14.99
C ASP A 89 15.76 10.48 -14.41
N GLN A 90 16.70 11.24 -14.99
CA GLN A 90 18.03 11.33 -14.46
C GLN A 90 17.99 11.95 -13.04
N PRO A 91 18.73 11.39 -12.07
CA PRO A 91 18.83 11.92 -10.72
C PRO A 91 19.37 13.35 -10.75
N PRO A 92 18.95 14.25 -9.83
CA PRO A 92 19.41 15.64 -9.83
C PRO A 92 20.94 15.78 -9.81
N LEU A 93 21.63 14.91 -9.06
CA LEU A 93 23.09 14.92 -8.94
C LEU A 93 23.79 14.49 -10.24
N GLU A 94 23.27 13.46 -10.91
CA GLU A 94 23.82 13.04 -12.21
C GLU A 94 23.56 14.10 -13.29
N LYS A 95 22.41 14.77 -13.24
CA LYS A 95 22.11 15.90 -14.13
C LYS A 95 23.08 17.07 -13.87
N LEU A 96 23.40 17.35 -12.61
CA LEU A 96 24.40 18.36 -12.26
C LEU A 96 25.78 17.97 -12.81
N ALA A 97 26.18 16.71 -12.69
CA ALA A 97 27.43 16.22 -13.28
C ALA A 97 27.47 16.40 -14.81
N SER A 98 26.36 16.14 -15.51
CA SER A 98 26.25 16.40 -16.95
C SER A 98 26.45 17.89 -17.27
N ILE A 99 25.79 18.78 -16.52
CA ILE A 99 25.91 20.23 -16.72
C ILE A 99 27.36 20.68 -16.50
N LEU A 100 28.04 20.18 -15.48
CA LEU A 100 29.45 20.52 -15.24
C LEU A 100 30.35 20.10 -16.39
N ASN A 101 30.14 18.90 -16.94
CA ASN A 101 30.88 18.43 -18.12
C ASN A 101 30.57 19.28 -19.36
N ASP A 102 29.31 19.66 -19.58
CA ASP A 102 28.90 20.53 -20.69
C ASP A 102 29.55 21.91 -20.56
N CYS A 103 29.57 22.48 -19.35
CA CYS A 103 30.24 23.75 -19.06
C CYS A 103 31.76 23.68 -19.30
N TYR A 104 32.41 22.56 -18.96
CA TYR A 104 33.83 22.36 -19.28
C TYR A 104 34.09 22.43 -20.78
N VAL A 105 33.26 21.76 -21.59
CA VAL A 105 33.38 21.77 -23.06
C VAL A 105 33.14 23.18 -23.63
N GLU A 106 32.16 23.92 -23.11
CA GLU A 106 31.84 25.27 -23.56
C GLU A 106 32.92 26.30 -23.18
N MET A 107 33.54 26.14 -22.00
CA MET A 107 34.54 27.09 -21.49
C MET A 107 35.97 26.81 -22.01
N GLY A 108 36.25 25.60 -22.52
CA GLY A 108 37.59 25.20 -22.94
C GLY A 108 38.53 24.94 -21.75
N ASN A 109 39.84 24.85 -21.98
CA ASN A 109 40.83 24.57 -20.92
C ASN A 109 41.17 25.84 -20.13
N THR A 110 40.42 26.10 -19.06
CA THR A 110 40.69 27.15 -18.08
C THR A 110 40.81 26.52 -16.71
N ASP A 111 41.58 27.09 -15.79
CA ASP A 111 41.76 26.55 -14.42
C ASP A 111 40.40 26.35 -13.71
N PHE A 112 39.45 27.25 -13.96
CA PHE A 112 38.09 27.15 -13.43
C PHE A 112 37.27 26.02 -14.05
N SER A 113 37.44 25.74 -15.34
CA SER A 113 36.71 24.64 -16.00
C SER A 113 37.29 23.27 -15.66
N GLU A 114 38.60 23.16 -15.39
CA GLU A 114 39.20 21.93 -14.84
C GLU A 114 38.57 21.54 -13.50
N THR A 115 38.21 22.53 -12.68
CA THR A 115 37.46 22.32 -11.43
C THR A 115 36.12 21.58 -11.68
N PHE A 116 35.44 21.86 -12.79
CA PHE A 116 34.16 21.20 -13.11
C PHE A 116 34.33 19.72 -13.43
N VAL A 117 35.41 19.36 -14.13
CA VAL A 117 35.71 17.98 -14.48
C VAL A 117 36.07 17.15 -13.25
N GLU A 118 36.74 17.74 -12.27
CA GLU A 118 37.08 17.04 -11.02
C GLU A 118 35.86 16.78 -10.12
N PHE A 119 34.88 17.68 -10.12
CA PHE A 119 33.65 17.54 -9.32
C PHE A 119 32.62 16.60 -9.97
N ALA A 120 32.58 16.51 -11.30
CA ALA A 120 31.56 15.75 -12.01
C ALA A 120 31.54 14.23 -11.67
N PRO A 121 32.68 13.51 -11.57
CA PRO A 121 32.71 12.10 -11.18
C PRO A 121 32.13 11.85 -9.78
N SER A 122 32.48 12.68 -8.80
CA SER A 122 31.96 12.55 -7.43
C SER A 122 30.45 12.77 -7.37
N LEU A 123 29.93 13.77 -8.11
CA LEU A 123 28.49 14.00 -8.22
C LEU A 123 27.75 12.83 -8.88
N LEU A 124 28.36 12.22 -9.90
CA LEU A 124 27.81 11.03 -10.55
C LEU A 124 27.75 9.85 -9.57
N GLU A 125 28.79 9.66 -8.76
CA GLU A 125 28.82 8.58 -7.76
C GLU A 125 27.80 8.80 -6.63
N LEU A 126 27.65 10.03 -6.15
CA LEU A 126 26.59 10.39 -5.20
C LEU A 126 25.19 10.11 -5.78
N GLY A 127 24.97 10.44 -7.05
CA GLY A 127 23.72 10.14 -7.76
C GLY A 127 23.42 8.64 -7.85
N LYS A 128 24.43 7.82 -8.15
CA LYS A 128 24.31 6.35 -8.15
C LYS A 128 23.99 5.78 -6.78
N SER A 129 24.68 6.27 -5.74
CA SER A 129 24.41 5.91 -4.34
C SER A 129 22.96 6.22 -3.96
N GLU A 130 22.46 7.41 -4.32
CA GLU A 130 21.07 7.81 -4.08
C GLU A 130 20.08 6.88 -4.81
N GLN A 131 20.34 6.53 -6.07
CA GLN A 131 19.47 5.62 -6.81
C GLN A 131 19.45 4.22 -6.21
N GLN A 132 20.60 3.70 -5.79
CA GLN A 132 20.68 2.40 -5.15
C GLN A 132 19.83 2.36 -3.88
N MET A 133 19.97 3.36 -3.00
CA MET A 133 19.13 3.49 -1.80
C MET A 133 17.64 3.51 -2.16
N LYS A 134 17.25 4.29 -3.17
CA LYS A 134 15.85 4.37 -3.61
C LYS A 134 15.33 3.03 -4.11
N VAL A 135 16.12 2.28 -4.87
CA VAL A 135 15.76 0.93 -5.36
C VAL A 135 15.57 -0.03 -4.19
N GLU A 136 16.51 -0.08 -3.24
CA GLU A 136 16.43 -0.95 -2.06
C GLU A 136 15.17 -0.66 -1.22
N ILE A 137 14.83 0.61 -0.99
CA ILE A 137 13.62 0.98 -0.23
C ILE A 137 12.34 0.67 -1.03
N LYS A 138 12.37 0.82 -2.37
CA LYS A 138 11.23 0.49 -3.23
C LYS A 138 10.94 -1.01 -3.26
N ASP A 139 11.97 -1.81 -3.50
CA ASP A 139 11.85 -3.26 -3.64
C ASP A 139 11.60 -3.96 -2.30
N GLY A 140 11.98 -3.31 -1.18
CA GLY A 140 11.67 -3.75 0.17
C GLY A 140 10.34 -3.20 0.68
N LEU A 141 10.42 -2.05 1.36
CA LEU A 141 9.30 -1.51 2.14
C LEU A 141 8.10 -1.11 1.26
N LEU A 142 8.33 -0.44 0.13
CA LEU A 142 7.23 0.03 -0.73
C LEU A 142 6.52 -1.16 -1.42
N ALA A 143 7.24 -2.20 -1.81
CA ALA A 143 6.66 -3.42 -2.37
C ALA A 143 5.72 -4.10 -1.36
N ILE A 144 6.15 -4.27 -0.11
CA ILE A 144 5.32 -4.84 0.97
C ILE A 144 4.03 -4.03 1.17
N ILE A 145 4.15 -2.69 1.17
CA ILE A 145 3.00 -1.79 1.31
C ILE A 145 2.04 -1.93 0.11
N ASN A 146 2.58 -1.98 -1.11
CA ASN A 146 1.76 -2.14 -2.31
C ASN A 146 1.05 -3.49 -2.33
N ASP A 147 1.75 -4.59 -2.05
CA ASP A 147 1.15 -5.94 -1.98
C ASP A 147 -0.01 -5.99 -0.99
N PHE A 148 0.14 -5.32 0.17
CA PHE A 148 -0.94 -5.19 1.14
C PHE A 148 -2.12 -4.37 0.60
N LEU A 149 -1.87 -3.17 0.07
CA LEU A 149 -2.94 -2.25 -0.34
C LEU A 149 -3.69 -2.69 -1.60
N THR A 150 -3.02 -3.36 -2.54
CA THR A 150 -3.61 -3.76 -3.83
C THR A 150 -4.01 -5.23 -3.88
N GLY A 151 -3.33 -6.10 -3.15
CA GLY A 151 -3.62 -7.53 -3.08
C GLY A 151 -4.54 -7.88 -1.92
N TYR A 152 -4.05 -7.70 -0.69
CA TYR A 152 -4.71 -8.25 0.50
C TYR A 152 -5.87 -7.40 1.03
N TRP A 153 -5.71 -6.07 1.08
CA TRP A 153 -6.69 -5.15 1.63
C TRP A 153 -8.03 -5.16 0.86
N PRO A 154 -8.05 -5.18 -0.48
CA PRO A 154 -9.30 -5.23 -1.23
C PRO A 154 -10.10 -6.51 -0.98
N ASP A 155 -9.45 -7.64 -0.71
CA ASP A 155 -10.14 -8.89 -0.34
C ASP A 155 -10.82 -8.78 1.03
N LEU A 156 -10.27 -7.94 1.93
CA LEU A 156 -10.78 -7.74 3.28
C LEU A 156 -11.85 -6.64 3.38
N GLN A 157 -11.73 -5.54 2.62
CA GLN A 157 -12.60 -4.36 2.75
C GLN A 157 -13.31 -3.95 1.45
N ALA A 158 -14.59 -3.57 1.59
CA ALA A 158 -15.37 -2.89 0.57
C ALA A 158 -14.96 -1.42 0.38
N SER A 159 -13.88 -1.15 -0.33
CA SER A 159 -13.39 0.23 -0.44
C SER A 159 -13.84 1.02 -1.66
N ASN A 160 -14.46 0.45 -2.71
CA ASN A 160 -15.09 1.25 -3.78
C ASN A 160 -16.20 0.47 -4.53
N ALA A 161 -17.35 1.11 -4.72
CA ALA A 161 -18.59 0.56 -5.29
C ALA A 161 -18.51 0.02 -6.75
N ILE A 162 -17.33 -0.02 -7.35
CA ILE A 162 -17.11 -0.42 -8.76
C ILE A 162 -16.36 -1.76 -8.89
N ASN A 163 -15.66 -2.21 -7.84
CA ASN A 163 -14.94 -3.49 -7.86
C ASN A 163 -15.47 -4.44 -6.78
N MET A 164 -16.12 -5.53 -7.19
CA MET A 164 -16.70 -6.60 -6.37
C MET A 164 -15.64 -7.48 -5.63
N SER A 165 -14.53 -6.93 -5.14
CA SER A 165 -13.50 -7.69 -4.39
C SER A 165 -13.55 -7.50 -2.88
N ALA A 166 -14.27 -6.49 -2.43
CA ALA A 166 -14.84 -6.15 -1.12
C ALA A 166 -15.48 -7.24 -0.23
N ARG A 167 -15.15 -8.53 -0.39
CA ARG A 167 -16.12 -9.61 -0.17
C ARG A 167 -16.27 -10.03 1.28
N GLU A 168 -15.19 -10.26 2.01
CA GLU A 168 -15.30 -11.22 3.11
C GLU A 168 -15.85 -10.62 4.42
N ARG A 169 -15.50 -9.36 4.77
CA ARG A 169 -16.09 -8.66 5.95
C ARG A 169 -17.57 -8.32 5.73
N GLN A 170 -17.92 -7.78 4.56
CA GLN A 170 -19.32 -7.47 4.23
C GLN A 170 -20.18 -8.74 4.16
N LYS A 171 -19.65 -9.82 3.55
CA LYS A 171 -20.32 -11.12 3.51
C LYS A 171 -20.50 -11.72 4.89
N LEU A 172 -19.52 -11.55 5.79
CA LEU A 172 -19.65 -11.96 7.19
C LEU A 172 -20.80 -11.23 7.89
N ASP A 173 -20.91 -9.90 7.72
CA ASP A 173 -22.01 -9.12 8.29
C ASP A 173 -23.38 -9.56 7.74
N LEU A 174 -23.48 -9.79 6.43
CA LEU A 174 -24.72 -10.27 5.80
C LEU A 174 -25.13 -11.66 6.28
N LEU A 175 -24.17 -12.59 6.40
CA LEU A 175 -24.43 -13.93 6.93
C LEU A 175 -24.76 -13.91 8.42
N ARG A 176 -24.19 -12.98 9.19
CA ARG A 176 -24.57 -12.76 10.58
C ARG A 176 -26.03 -12.34 10.70
N LEU A 177 -26.47 -11.39 9.87
CA LEU A 177 -27.86 -10.94 9.85
C LEU A 177 -28.81 -12.07 9.45
N ASP A 178 -28.44 -12.90 8.47
CA ASP A 178 -29.23 -14.07 8.07
C ASP A 178 -29.33 -15.12 9.19
N TYR A 179 -28.23 -15.34 9.93
CA TYR A 179 -28.22 -16.21 11.10
C TYR A 179 -29.06 -15.65 12.26
N ASP A 180 -28.89 -14.37 12.60
CA ASP A 180 -29.65 -13.71 13.67
C ASP A 180 -31.16 -13.69 13.35
N TRP A 181 -31.53 -13.45 12.09
CA TRP A 181 -32.91 -13.49 11.63
C TRP A 181 -33.51 -14.91 11.69
N SER A 182 -32.74 -15.94 11.28
CA SER A 182 -33.21 -17.33 11.27
C SER A 182 -33.28 -17.97 12.66
N ARG A 183 -32.44 -17.53 13.61
CA ARG A 183 -32.45 -17.99 15.01
C ARG A 183 -33.58 -17.38 15.84
N ASN A 184 -34.06 -16.19 15.48
CA ASN A 184 -35.14 -15.52 16.20
C ASN A 184 -36.48 -16.26 16.00
N GLY A 185 -36.71 -17.27 16.86
CA GLY A 185 -37.80 -18.25 16.77
C GLY A 185 -39.24 -17.71 16.82
N LYS A 186 -39.43 -16.40 17.00
CA LYS A 186 -40.73 -15.74 16.81
C LYS A 186 -41.08 -15.50 15.33
N ARG A 187 -40.08 -15.47 14.42
CA ARG A 187 -40.25 -15.14 12.99
C ARG A 187 -40.00 -16.30 12.04
N ASN A 188 -39.21 -17.30 12.43
CA ASN A 188 -38.88 -18.44 11.59
C ASN A 188 -38.84 -19.74 12.42
N ARG A 189 -39.51 -20.82 11.95
CA ARG A 189 -39.58 -22.13 12.62
C ARG A 189 -38.77 -23.22 11.92
N ASP A 190 -38.10 -22.89 10.81
CA ASP A 190 -37.32 -23.84 10.04
C ASP A 190 -35.94 -24.05 10.66
N ALA A 191 -35.82 -25.03 11.54
CA ALA A 191 -34.56 -25.41 12.18
C ALA A 191 -33.45 -25.74 11.16
N GLU A 192 -33.80 -26.36 10.03
CA GLU A 192 -32.86 -26.69 8.95
C GLU A 192 -32.27 -25.44 8.28
N LYS A 193 -33.07 -24.37 8.12
CA LYS A 193 -32.57 -23.10 7.55
C LYS A 193 -31.68 -22.36 8.54
N ALA A 194 -32.02 -22.40 9.83
CA ALA A 194 -31.18 -21.82 10.87
C ALA A 194 -29.81 -22.52 10.97
N GLU A 195 -29.77 -23.85 10.87
CA GLU A 195 -28.52 -24.61 10.90
C GLU A 195 -27.64 -24.33 9.68
N LYS A 196 -28.24 -24.25 8.48
CA LYS A 196 -27.50 -23.85 7.27
C LYS A 196 -26.97 -22.41 7.34
N ALA A 197 -27.76 -21.48 7.89
CA ALA A 197 -27.32 -20.10 8.07
C ALA A 197 -26.15 -20.00 9.07
N LYS A 198 -26.22 -20.77 10.16
CA LYS A 198 -25.15 -20.89 11.15
C LYS A 198 -23.88 -21.45 10.54
N GLU A 199 -23.96 -22.56 9.80
CA GLU A 199 -22.80 -23.18 9.15
C GLU A 199 -22.12 -22.23 8.17
N ASN A 200 -22.91 -21.50 7.37
CA ASN A 200 -22.36 -20.50 6.44
C ASN A 200 -21.68 -19.34 7.17
N PHE A 201 -22.25 -18.87 8.28
CA PHE A 201 -21.63 -17.85 9.13
C PHE A 201 -20.32 -18.34 9.75
N GLU A 202 -20.29 -19.55 10.30
CA GLU A 202 -19.10 -20.18 10.90
C GLU A 202 -17.98 -20.45 9.89
N ARG A 203 -18.33 -20.83 8.66
CA ARG A 203 -17.34 -20.93 7.58
C ARG A 203 -16.78 -19.56 7.21
N GLN A 204 -17.64 -18.55 7.16
CA GLN A 204 -17.23 -17.20 6.78
C GLN A 204 -16.35 -16.54 7.84
N ILE A 205 -16.65 -16.72 9.14
CA ILE A 205 -15.83 -16.15 10.21
C ILE A 205 -14.43 -16.77 10.20
N TYR A 206 -14.31 -18.07 9.89
CA TYR A 206 -13.01 -18.73 9.72
C TYR A 206 -12.19 -18.10 8.59
N VAL A 207 -12.80 -17.87 7.41
CA VAL A 207 -12.13 -17.20 6.29
C VAL A 207 -11.62 -15.82 6.71
N VAL A 208 -12.46 -15.03 7.37
CA VAL A 208 -12.06 -13.69 7.84
C VAL A 208 -10.94 -13.76 8.88
N GLN A 209 -11.00 -14.69 9.83
CA GLN A 209 -9.94 -14.87 10.82
C GLN A 209 -8.58 -15.22 10.18
N VAL A 210 -8.58 -16.03 9.12
CA VAL A 210 -7.35 -16.32 8.35
C VAL A 210 -6.80 -15.06 7.70
N LEU A 211 -7.66 -14.21 7.11
CA LEU A 211 -7.23 -12.93 6.53
C LEU A 211 -6.73 -11.95 7.58
N LEU A 212 -7.35 -11.93 8.77
CA LEU A 212 -6.89 -11.10 9.89
C LEU A 212 -5.51 -11.55 10.38
N LYS A 213 -5.24 -12.86 10.45
CA LYS A 213 -3.90 -13.39 10.75
C LYS A 213 -2.87 -12.99 9.70
N GLN A 214 -3.26 -12.90 8.43
CA GLN A 214 -2.38 -12.40 7.37
C GLN A 214 -1.96 -10.94 7.60
N CYS A 215 -2.80 -10.12 8.25
CA CYS A 215 -2.42 -8.75 8.62
C CYS A 215 -1.29 -8.73 9.65
N GLU A 216 -1.23 -9.71 10.56
CA GLU A 216 -0.12 -9.85 11.51
C GLU A 216 1.19 -10.24 10.80
N VAL A 217 1.11 -11.11 9.79
CA VAL A 217 2.28 -11.43 8.96
C VAL A 217 2.78 -10.20 8.21
N THR A 218 1.87 -9.39 7.66
CA THR A 218 2.22 -8.14 6.98
C THR A 218 2.88 -7.15 7.95
N ARG A 219 2.42 -7.05 9.20
CA ARG A 219 3.07 -6.24 10.24
C ARG A 219 4.54 -6.60 10.39
N ASP A 220 4.84 -7.89 10.52
CA ASP A 220 6.20 -8.35 10.78
C ASP A 220 7.10 -8.07 9.57
N LYS A 221 6.56 -8.22 8.36
CA LYS A 221 7.22 -7.80 7.12
C LYS A 221 7.48 -6.30 7.08
N LEU A 222 6.51 -5.46 7.48
CA LEU A 222 6.69 -4.01 7.54
C LEU A 222 7.76 -3.61 8.54
N ALA A 223 7.81 -4.25 9.72
CA ALA A 223 8.84 -4.00 10.72
C ALA A 223 10.24 -4.35 10.16
N ALA A 224 10.37 -5.48 9.48
CA ALA A 224 11.60 -5.86 8.79
C ALA A 224 11.95 -4.86 7.65
N GLY A 225 10.96 -4.45 6.86
CA GLY A 225 11.14 -3.48 5.78
C GLY A 225 11.59 -2.10 6.28
N LEU A 226 11.09 -1.64 7.42
CA LEU A 226 11.54 -0.39 8.07
C LEU A 226 12.99 -0.50 8.54
N LEU A 227 13.37 -1.65 9.10
CA LEU A 227 14.76 -1.89 9.48
C LEU A 227 15.70 -1.90 8.27
N GLU A 228 15.31 -2.57 7.18
CA GLU A 228 16.09 -2.59 5.94
C GLU A 228 16.16 -1.21 5.29
N MET A 229 15.09 -0.40 5.34
CA MET A 229 15.12 1.00 4.92
C MET A 229 16.17 1.79 5.72
N ALA A 230 16.18 1.65 7.05
CA ALA A 230 17.15 2.36 7.88
C ALA A 230 18.60 1.96 7.52
N LYS A 231 18.87 0.67 7.29
CA LYS A 231 20.18 0.19 6.85
C LYS A 231 20.55 0.69 5.45
N ALA A 232 19.60 0.77 4.53
CA ALA A 232 19.84 1.31 3.18
C ALA A 232 20.21 2.80 3.24
N GLN A 233 19.53 3.56 4.10
CA GLN A 233 19.86 4.97 4.35
C GLN A 233 21.24 5.14 4.99
N ASP A 234 21.57 4.31 5.99
CA ASP A 234 22.87 4.33 6.66
C ASP A 234 24.02 4.12 5.66
N ARG A 235 23.96 3.04 4.86
CA ARG A 235 24.93 2.76 3.78
C ARG A 235 25.05 3.90 2.77
N HIS A 236 23.92 4.53 2.43
CA HIS A 236 23.92 5.65 1.50
C HIS A 236 24.66 6.86 2.07
N TYR A 237 24.39 7.23 3.33
CA TYR A 237 25.01 8.38 3.96
C TYR A 237 26.49 8.16 4.25
N GLU A 238 26.87 6.96 4.69
CA GLU A 238 28.28 6.56 4.85
C GLU A 238 29.04 6.71 3.53
N ARG A 239 28.49 6.18 2.43
CA ARG A 239 29.10 6.32 1.10
C ARG A 239 29.14 7.78 0.64
N CYS A 240 28.12 8.58 0.94
CA CYS A 240 28.13 10.01 0.61
C CYS A 240 29.23 10.75 1.36
N GLU A 241 29.45 10.43 2.62
CA GLU A 241 30.51 11.01 3.43
C GLU A 241 31.89 10.68 2.83
N GLU A 242 32.16 9.42 2.51
CA GLU A 242 33.42 9.00 1.88
C GLU A 242 33.70 9.75 0.57
N ILE A 243 32.69 9.87 -0.31
CA ILE A 243 32.82 10.55 -1.60
C ILE A 243 33.10 12.05 -1.41
N VAL A 244 32.36 12.70 -0.51
CA VAL A 244 32.51 14.15 -0.27
C VAL A 244 33.82 14.47 0.43
N GLN A 245 34.27 13.63 1.37
CA GLN A 245 35.58 13.79 2.01
C GLN A 245 36.71 13.62 0.98
N GLY A 246 36.64 12.60 0.13
CA GLY A 246 37.62 12.40 -0.94
C GLY A 246 37.66 13.58 -1.91
N LEU A 247 36.51 14.13 -2.26
CA LEU A 247 36.42 15.34 -3.09
C LEU A 247 37.00 16.57 -2.36
N ALA A 248 36.73 16.76 -1.08
CA ALA A 248 37.25 17.89 -0.30
C ALA A 248 38.78 17.87 -0.17
N VAL A 249 39.37 16.68 -0.02
CA VAL A 249 40.83 16.53 0.00
C VAL A 249 41.43 16.92 -1.36
N LYS A 250 40.91 16.39 -2.46
CA LYS A 250 41.33 16.78 -3.83
C LYS A 250 41.17 18.28 -4.06
N ALA A 251 40.01 18.83 -3.67
CA ALA A 251 39.68 20.25 -3.67
C ALA A 251 40.71 21.13 -2.94
N SER A 252 41.40 20.58 -1.94
CA SER A 252 42.39 21.30 -1.13
C SER A 252 43.83 21.15 -1.64
N GLU A 253 44.12 20.09 -2.40
CA GLU A 253 45.45 19.80 -2.96
C GLU A 253 45.70 20.55 -4.27
N GLU A 254 44.65 20.74 -5.08
CA GLU A 254 44.71 21.53 -6.30
C GLU A 254 44.26 22.97 -5.97
N GLU A 255 45.10 23.98 -6.22
CA GLU A 255 44.73 25.40 -6.09
C GLU A 255 43.70 25.74 -7.20
N TYR A 256 42.42 25.43 -7.00
CA TYR A 256 41.38 25.56 -8.03
C TYR A 256 41.06 27.00 -8.48
N VAL A 257 41.73 28.02 -7.95
CA VAL A 257 41.68 29.39 -8.47
C VAL A 257 42.99 30.11 -8.11
N LYS A 258 43.75 30.55 -9.14
CA LYS A 258 44.73 31.66 -9.03
C LYS A 258 44.23 32.87 -9.80
#